data_AF-A0A392TEC9-F1
#
_entry.id   AF-A0A392TEC9-F1
#
_cell.length_a   1.000
_cell.length_b   1.000
_cell.length_c   1.000
_cell.angle_alpha   90.00
_cell.angle_beta   90.00
_cell.angle_gamma   90.00
#
_symmetry.space_group_name_H-M   'P 1'
#
loop_
_entity.id
_entity.type
_entity.pdbx_description
1 polymer ?
#
loop_
_entity_poly.entity_id
_entity_poly.type
_entity_poly.pdbx_seq_one_letter_code
_entity_poly.pdbx_strand_id
1 'polypeptide(L)'
;MPLSMMNKIPGAVEKPTKMQLSLADWSIVHPVDILHDLLVRVAEFVFPAYFVVLDMEDDREWEPLLLGRPFLATGRALIDVEM
;
A
#
# COMPACT_ATOMS: atom_id res chain seq x y z
N MET A 1 0.77 1.95 1.92
CA MET A 1 -0.37 1.84 2.85
C MET A 1 0.00 2.58 4.11
N PRO A 2 -0.91 3.35 4.72
CA PRO A 2 -0.66 4.02 6.00
C PRO A 2 -0.36 3.03 7.13
N LEU A 3 0.49 3.45 8.07
CA LEU A 3 0.80 2.70 9.29
C LEU A 3 -0.45 2.42 10.13
N SER A 4 -1.36 3.39 10.22
CA SER A 4 -2.64 3.27 10.92
C SER A 4 -3.53 2.15 10.37
N MET A 5 -3.48 1.88 9.05
CA MET A 5 -4.18 0.73 8.45
C MET A 5 -3.51 -0.60 8.82
N MET A 6 -2.17 -0.67 8.81
CA MET A 6 -1.45 -1.88 9.21
C MET A 6 -1.77 -2.26 10.66
N ASN A 7 -1.84 -1.29 11.57
CA ASN A 7 -2.15 -1.52 12.97
C ASN A 7 -3.55 -2.11 13.20
N LYS A 8 -4.46 -2.00 12.22
CA LYS A 8 -5.78 -2.63 12.24
C LYS A 8 -5.74 -4.10 11.79
N ILE A 9 -4.64 -4.59 11.23
CA ILE A 9 -4.48 -5.97 10.74
C ILE A 9 -4.06 -6.88 11.91
N PRO A 10 -4.86 -7.91 12.26
CA PRO A 10 -4.52 -8.82 13.35
C PRO A 10 -3.19 -9.55 13.10
N GLY A 11 -2.26 -9.43 14.04
CA GLY A 11 -0.97 -10.11 13.99
C GLY A 11 0.07 -9.48 13.04
N ALA A 12 -0.24 -8.34 12.43
CA ALA A 12 0.79 -7.54 11.77
C ALA A 12 1.78 -7.02 12.82
N VAL A 13 3.07 -7.22 12.56
CA VAL A 13 4.17 -6.74 13.41
C VAL A 13 5.14 -6.01 12.51
N GLU A 14 5.45 -4.77 12.88
CA GLU A 14 6.42 -3.94 12.18
C GLU A 14 7.77 -4.65 12.04
N LYS A 15 8.25 -4.73 10.80
CA LYS A 15 9.58 -5.21 10.43
C LYS A 15 10.32 -4.11 9.65
N PRO A 16 11.25 -3.40 10.32
CA PRO A 16 11.98 -2.32 9.68
C PRO A 16 12.63 -2.74 8.35
N THR A 17 12.43 -1.92 7.33
CA THR A 17 13.05 -2.10 6.01
C THR A 17 14.15 -1.07 5.77
N LYS A 18 15.12 -1.42 4.93
CA LYS A 18 16.15 -0.46 4.43
C LYS A 18 15.74 0.20 3.11
N MET A 19 14.52 -0.04 2.65
CA MET A 19 13.99 0.57 1.43
C MET A 19 13.94 2.09 1.57
N GLN A 20 14.11 2.77 0.43
CA GLN A 20 13.87 4.21 0.30
C GLN A 20 13.00 4.43 -0.94
N LEU A 21 12.08 5.37 -0.88
CA LEU A 21 11.25 5.77 -2.01
C LEU A 21 11.51 7.22 -2.36
N SER A 22 11.74 7.48 -3.64
CA SER A 22 11.75 8.84 -4.19
C SER A 22 10.36 9.18 -4.72
N LEU A 23 9.78 10.27 -4.23
CA LEU A 23 8.48 10.76 -4.67
C LEU A 23 8.63 11.69 -5.89
N ALA A 24 7.49 12.05 -6.50
CA ALA A 24 7.48 12.87 -7.71
C ALA A 24 7.99 14.31 -7.49
N ASP A 25 7.90 14.80 -6.24
CA ASP A 25 8.47 16.07 -5.78
C ASP A 25 9.95 15.97 -5.39
N TRP A 26 10.57 14.82 -5.65
CA TRP A 26 11.96 14.48 -5.32
C TRP A 26 12.26 14.35 -3.83
N SER A 27 11.24 14.39 -2.96
CA SER A 27 11.42 14.02 -1.57
C SER A 27 11.75 12.52 -1.45
N ILE A 28 12.51 12.16 -0.41
CA ILE A 28 12.81 10.77 -0.08
C ILE A 28 12.03 10.41 1.18
N VAL A 29 11.25 9.34 1.11
CA VAL A 29 10.54 8.78 2.27
C VAL A 29 11.10 7.41 2.61
N HIS A 30 11.16 7.12 3.91
CA HIS A 30 11.63 5.85 4.47
C HIS A 30 10.42 5.06 4.96
N PRO A 31 10.07 3.96 4.29
CA PRO A 31 9.00 3.09 4.77
C PRO A 31 9.31 2.47 6.12
N VAL A 32 8.26 2.30 6.91
CA VAL A 32 8.30 1.59 8.20
C VAL A 32 8.50 0.10 7.95
N ASP A 33 7.78 -0.45 6.98
CA ASP A 33 7.74 -1.89 6.73
C ASP A 33 7.35 -2.20 5.26
N ILE A 34 7.56 -3.45 4.87
CA ILE A 34 6.99 -4.07 3.68
C ILE A 34 6.21 -5.30 4.14
N LEU A 35 4.87 -5.21 4.06
CA LEU A 35 4.00 -6.34 4.30
C LEU A 35 3.96 -7.22 3.07
N HIS A 36 4.40 -8.46 3.23
CA HIS A 36 4.25 -9.52 2.25
C HIS A 36 3.01 -10.37 2.57
N ASP A 37 2.51 -11.09 1.56
CA ASP A 37 1.47 -12.13 1.70
C ASP A 37 0.11 -11.66 2.24
N LEU A 38 -0.27 -10.42 1.92
CA LEU A 38 -1.60 -9.91 2.25
C LEU A 38 -2.62 -10.35 1.19
N LEU A 39 -3.76 -10.87 1.64
CA LEU A 39 -4.90 -11.12 0.77
C LEU A 39 -5.81 -9.89 0.76
N VAL A 40 -5.97 -9.29 -0.42
CA VAL A 40 -6.83 -8.12 -0.62
C VAL A 40 -8.07 -8.55 -1.38
N ARG A 41 -9.24 -8.28 -0.78
CA ARG A 41 -10.52 -8.46 -1.45
C ARG A 41 -10.87 -7.21 -2.24
N VAL A 42 -11.09 -7.38 -3.55
CA VAL A 42 -11.58 -6.33 -4.45
C VAL A 42 -12.87 -6.83 -5.08
N ALA A 43 -13.99 -6.19 -4.75
CA ALA A 43 -15.33 -6.69 -5.04
C ALA A 43 -15.51 -8.14 -4.54
N GLU A 44 -15.66 -9.10 -5.45
CA GLU A 44 -15.82 -10.53 -5.17
C GLU A 44 -14.53 -11.34 -5.28
N PHE A 45 -13.44 -10.73 -5.77
CA PHE A 45 -12.17 -11.41 -6.00
C PHE A 45 -11.20 -11.19 -4.84
N VAL A 46 -10.28 -12.14 -4.66
CA VAL A 46 -9.20 -12.06 -3.67
C VAL A 46 -7.87 -12.18 -4.41
N PHE A 47 -6.98 -11.22 -4.17
CA PHE A 47 -5.66 -11.17 -4.79
C PHE A 47 -4.56 -11.18 -3.72
N PRO A 48 -3.46 -11.88 -3.95
CA PRO A 48 -2.25 -11.67 -3.17
C PRO A 48 -1.67 -10.28 -3.48
N ALA A 49 -1.24 -9.59 -2.44
CA ALA A 49 -0.66 -8.26 -2.51
C ALA A 49 0.51 -8.13 -1.54
N TYR A 50 1.39 -7.19 -1.86
CA TYR A 50 2.39 -6.67 -0.95
C TYR A 50 2.22 -5.16 -0.86
N PHE A 51 2.42 -4.61 0.33
CA PHE A 51 2.31 -3.17 0.57
C PHE A 51 3.56 -2.64 1.23
N VAL A 52 4.04 -1.51 0.72
CA VAL A 52 5.00 -0.67 1.42
C VAL A 52 4.22 0.17 2.44
N VAL A 53 4.64 0.14 3.70
CA VAL A 53 3.99 0.82 4.83
C VAL A 53 4.71 2.13 5.11
N LEU A 54 3.98 3.23 5.13
CA LEU A 54 4.51 4.57 5.40
C LEU A 54 3.87 5.11 6.69
N ASP A 55 4.70 5.72 7.54
CA ASP A 55 4.23 6.58 8.62
C ASP A 55 3.94 7.96 8.04
N MET A 56 2.66 8.28 7.91
CA MET A 56 2.17 9.52 7.34
C MET A 56 1.26 10.16 8.38
N GLU A 57 1.15 11.50 8.37
CA GLU A 57 0.19 12.15 9.25
C GLU A 57 -1.22 11.60 8.98
N ASP A 58 -1.88 11.11 10.04
CA ASP A 58 -3.24 10.59 10.00
C ASP A 58 -4.21 11.74 9.76
N ASP A 59 -4.31 12.17 8.49
CA ASP A 59 -5.40 13.03 8.07
C ASP A 59 -6.65 12.16 7.98
N ARG A 60 -7.45 12.17 9.06
CA ARG A 60 -8.58 11.25 9.28
C ARG A 60 -9.63 11.28 8.17
N GLU A 61 -9.62 12.29 7.30
CA GLU A 61 -10.48 12.39 6.13
C GLU A 61 -9.97 11.60 4.91
N TRP A 62 -8.68 11.29 4.83
CA TRP A 62 -8.09 10.66 3.64
C TRP A 62 -6.96 9.70 3.99
N GLU A 63 -7.25 8.39 4.00
CA GLU A 63 -6.24 7.31 4.07
C GLU A 63 -5.97 6.76 2.65
N PRO A 64 -5.15 7.41 1.80
CA PRO A 64 -4.96 6.96 0.41
C PRO A 64 -4.17 5.66 0.33
N LEU A 65 -4.72 4.68 -0.38
CA LEU A 65 -4.03 3.45 -0.75
C LEU A 65 -3.50 3.55 -2.18
N LEU A 66 -2.17 3.61 -2.34
CA LEU A 66 -1.55 3.57 -3.66
C LEU A 66 -1.47 2.12 -4.17
N LEU A 67 -2.29 1.79 -5.17
CA LEU A 67 -2.22 0.52 -5.88
C LEU A 67 -1.15 0.60 -6.97
N GLY A 68 0.01 0.03 -6.69
CA GLY A 68 1.10 -0.03 -7.65
C GLY A 68 0.75 -0.86 -8.89
N ARG A 69 1.44 -0.59 -10.00
CA ARG A 69 1.36 -1.37 -11.25
C ARG A 69 1.47 -2.89 -11.04
N PRO A 70 2.34 -3.41 -10.16
CA PRO A 70 2.41 -4.86 -9.94
C PRO A 70 1.11 -5.47 -9.41
N PHE A 71 0.43 -4.80 -8.46
CA PHE A 71 -0.86 -5.26 -7.96
C PHE A 71 -1.93 -5.24 -9.05
N LEU A 72 -1.99 -4.14 -9.82
CA LEU A 72 -2.89 -4.02 -10.98
C LEU A 72 -2.64 -5.11 -12.03
N ALA A 73 -1.37 -5.46 -12.27
CA ALA A 73 -1.00 -6.53 -13.19
C ALA A 73 -1.45 -7.92 -12.69
N THR A 74 -1.37 -8.20 -11.39
CA THR A 74 -1.85 -9.47 -10.78
C THR A 74 -3.33 -9.71 -11.10
N GLY A 75 -4.16 -8.67 -10.98
CA GLY A 75 -5.60 -8.76 -11.27
C GLY A 75 -5.98 -8.56 -12.74
N ARG A 76 -5.00 -8.34 -13.63
CA ARG A 76 -5.23 -7.88 -15.02
C ARG A 76 -6.20 -6.70 -15.08
N ALA A 77 -5.98 -5.73 -14.19
CA ALA A 77 -6.88 -4.60 -14.02
C ALA A 77 -7.03 -3.81 -15.32
N LEU A 78 -8.28 -3.52 -15.67
CA LEU A 78 -8.64 -2.56 -16.70
C LEU A 78 -8.86 -1.21 -16.02
N ILE A 79 -8.13 -0.18 -16.48
CA ILE A 79 -8.34 1.20 -16.03
C ILE A 79 -9.19 1.87 -17.11
N ASP A 80 -10.48 2.00 -16.84
CA ASP A 80 -11.41 2.74 -17.69
C ASP A 80 -11.36 4.22 -17.31
N VAL A 81 -10.99 5.07 -18.27
CA VAL A 81 -10.83 6.51 -18.07
C VAL A 81 -11.76 7.22 -19.03
N GLU A 82 -12.80 7.83 -18.48
CA GLU A 82 -13.66 8.75 -19.23
C GLU A 82 -12.94 10.11 -19.34
N MET A 83 -12.90 10.68 -20.55
CA MET A 83 -12.28 11.98 -20.84
C MET A 83 -13.28 13.12 -20.74
#